data_AF-A0A1L7BCZ4-F1
#
_entry.id   AF-A0A1L7BCZ4-F1
#
_cell.length_a   1.000
_cell.length_b   1.000
_cell.length_c   1.000
_cell.angle_alpha   90.00
_cell.angle_beta   90.00
_cell.angle_gamma   90.00
#
_symmetry.space_group_name_H-M   'P 1'
#
loop_
_entity.id
_entity.type
_entity.pdbx_description
1 polymer ?
#
loop_
_entity_poly.entity_id
_entity_poly.type
_entity_poly.pdbx_seq_one_letter_code
_entity_poly.pdbx_strand_id
1 'polypeptide(L)' 'MVAILLILISLFISIIGIGYFKNVYEKLIPLLSISTKISILLLVYSYYSDLPIIVDVAIFYVLISIGGAFAITSFLSRSD' A
#
# COMPACT_ATOMS: atom_id res chain seq x y z
N MET A 1 -6.29 -15.11 -12.30
CA MET A 1 -4.92 -15.60 -12.02
C MET A 1 -3.81 -14.74 -12.62
N VAL A 2 -3.81 -14.42 -13.92
CA VAL A 2 -2.77 -13.53 -14.53
C VAL A 2 -2.68 -12.17 -13.84
N ALA A 3 -3.82 -11.54 -13.51
CA ALA A 3 -3.85 -10.27 -12.80
C ALA A 3 -3.17 -10.32 -11.42
N ILE A 4 -3.36 -11.40 -10.65
CA ILE A 4 -2.72 -11.59 -9.33
C ILE A 4 -1.20 -11.65 -9.49
N LEU A 5 -0.72 -12.39 -10.50
CA LEU A 5 0.71 -12.50 -10.78
C LEU A 5 1.32 -11.13 -11.10
N LEU A 6 0.67 -10.33 -11.93
CA LEU A 6 1.11 -8.96 -12.26
C LEU A 6 1.13 -8.06 -11.02
N ILE A 7 0.12 -8.15 -10.15
CA ILE A 7 0.06 -7.38 -8.91
C ILE A 7 1.24 -7.76 -8.00
N LEU A 8 1.51 -9.06 -7.82
CA LEU A 8 2.62 -9.56 -7.00
C LEU A 8 3.98 -9.09 -7.53
N ILE A 9 4.21 -9.15 -8.84
CA ILE A 9 5.44 -8.63 -9.47
C ILE A 9 5.55 -7.13 -9.21
N SER A 10 4.47 -6.36 -9.41
CA SER A 10 4.49 -4.91 -9.16
C SER A 10 4.72 -4.57 -7.68
N LEU A 11 4.30 -5.44 -6.76
CA LEU A 11 4.49 -5.29 -5.32
C LEU A 11 5.97 -5.51 -4.97
N PHE A 12 6.59 -6.53 -5.55
CA PHE A 12 8.03 -6.80 -5.40
C PHE A 12 8.88 -5.62 -5.89
N ILE A 13 8.55 -5.03 -7.04
CA ILE A 13 9.24 -3.83 -7.56
C ILE A 13 9.12 -2.66 -6.57
N SER A 14 7.95 -2.45 -5.96
CA SER A 14 7.78 -1.38 -4.97
C SER A 14 8.56 -1.62 -3.69
N ILE A 15 8.70 -2.87 -3.24
CA ILE A 15 9.54 -3.21 -2.07
C ILE A 15 10.99 -2.84 -2.36
N ILE A 16 11.51 -3.20 -3.54
CA ILE A 16 12.87 -2.81 -3.96
C ILE A 16 13.00 -1.28 -3.99
N GLY A 17 11.97 -0.59 -4.46
CA GLY A 17 11.91 0.88 -4.48
C GLY A 17 12.19 1.53 -3.11
N ILE A 18 11.70 0.96 -2.01
CA ILE A 18 11.96 1.50 -0.66
C ILE A 18 13.46 1.54 -0.34
N GLY A 19 14.21 0.52 -0.76
CA GLY A 19 15.65 0.43 -0.50
C GLY A 19 16.50 1.36 -1.36
N TYR A 20 15.97 1.80 -2.51
CA TYR A 20 16.69 2.65 -3.46
C TYR A 20 16.69 4.13 -3.05
N PHE A 21 15.56 4.64 -2.56
CA PHE A 21 15.44 6.04 -2.17
C PHE A 21 16.16 6.30 -0.84
N LYS A 22 16.94 7.39 -0.77
CA LYS A 22 17.60 7.81 0.48
C LYS A 22 16.70 8.71 1.32
N ASN A 23 15.93 9.58 0.66
CA ASN A 23 15.08 10.55 1.34
C ASN A 23 13.83 9.89 1.93
N VAL A 24 13.46 10.27 3.15
CA VAL A 24 12.27 9.74 3.83
C VAL A 24 10.99 10.10 3.07
N TYR A 25 10.92 11.32 2.51
CA TYR A 25 9.77 11.75 1.71
C TYR A 25 9.61 10.88 0.44
N GLU A 26 10.71 10.53 -0.22
CA GLU A 26 10.69 9.68 -1.41
C GLU A 26 10.30 8.23 -1.07
N LYS A 27 10.64 7.73 0.12
CA LYS A 27 10.25 6.40 0.60
C LYS A 27 8.75 6.27 0.89
N LEU A 28 8.04 7.36 1.13
CA LEU A 28 6.60 7.34 1.36
C LEU A 28 5.81 6.91 0.11
N ILE A 29 6.31 7.25 -1.08
CA ILE A 29 5.69 6.90 -2.36
C ILE A 29 5.60 5.36 -2.55
N PRO A 30 6.71 4.60 -2.48
CA PRO A 30 6.64 3.14 -2.59
C PRO A 30 5.89 2.50 -1.42
N LEU A 31 5.91 3.09 -0.20
CA LEU A 31 5.11 2.62 0.94
C LEU A 31 3.60 2.70 0.68
N LEU A 32 3.12 3.83 0.18
CA LEU A 32 1.72 4.00 -0.24
C LEU A 32 1.37 3.08 -1.42
N SER A 33 2.29 2.91 -2.38
CA SER A 33 2.12 1.98 -3.49
C SER A 33 1.97 0.53 -3.03
N ILE A 34 2.73 0.09 -2.02
CA ILE A 34 2.60 -1.25 -1.45
C ILE A 34 1.25 -1.40 -0.76
N SER A 35 0.84 -0.42 0.04
CA SER A 35 -0.44 -0.49 0.76
C SER A 35 -1.62 -0.58 -0.20
N THR A 36 -1.63 0.23 -1.25
CA THR A 36 -2.69 0.17 -2.28
C THR A 36 -2.72 -1.18 -3.00
N LYS A 37 -1.56 -1.77 -3.32
CA LYS A 37 -1.48 -3.11 -3.94
C LYS A 37 -1.98 -4.22 -3.01
N ILE A 38 -1.67 -4.14 -1.71
CA ILE A 38 -2.20 -5.08 -0.71
C ILE A 38 -3.72 -4.98 -0.63
N SER A 39 -4.27 -3.76 -0.63
CA SER A 39 -5.72 -3.57 -0.66
C SER A 39 -6.36 -4.17 -1.92
N ILE A 40 -5.74 -4.01 -3.08
CA ILE A 40 -6.23 -4.62 -4.33
C ILE A 40 -6.20 -6.14 -4.21
N LEU A 41 -5.15 -6.73 -3.62
CA LEU A 41 -5.09 -8.18 -3.38
C LEU A 41 -6.22 -8.65 -2.45
N LEU A 42 -6.54 -7.88 -1.40
CA LEU A 42 -7.66 -8.18 -0.51
C LEU A 42 -9.01 -8.13 -1.24
N LEU A 43 -9.22 -7.14 -2.11
CA LEU A 43 -10.44 -7.05 -2.93
C LEU A 43 -10.57 -8.24 -3.90
N VAL A 44 -9.47 -8.60 -4.56
CA VAL A 44 -9.45 -9.76 -5.46
C VAL A 44 -9.70 -11.05 -4.67
N TYR A 45 -9.13 -11.18 -3.48
CA TYR A 45 -9.35 -12.34 -2.61
C TYR A 45 -10.81 -12.43 -2.11
N SER A 46 -11.39 -11.29 -1.72
CA SER A 46 -12.81 -11.18 -1.34
C SER A 46 -13.72 -11.68 -2.46
N TYR A 47 -13.44 -11.27 -3.69
CA TYR A 47 -14.18 -11.71 -4.88
C TYR A 47 -14.08 -13.22 -5.11
N TYR A 48 -12.91 -13.83 -4.93
CA TYR A 48 -12.74 -15.28 -5.14
C TYR A 48 -13.31 -16.15 -4.01
N SER A 49 -13.42 -15.59 -2.80
CA SER A 49 -13.85 -16.35 -1.61
C SER A 49 -15.30 -16.05 -1.21
N ASP A 50 -16.00 -15.16 -1.94
CA ASP A 50 -17.35 -14.67 -1.64
C ASP A 50 -17.49 -14.15 -0.19
N LEU A 51 -16.43 -13.49 0.31
CA LEU A 51 -16.38 -12.92 1.66
C LEU A 51 -16.47 -11.38 1.60
N PRO A 52 -17.69 -10.80 1.62
CA PRO A 52 -17.87 -9.35 1.44
C PRO A 52 -17.23 -8.53 2.56
N ILE A 53 -17.09 -9.09 3.76
CA ILE A 53 -16.47 -8.40 4.92
C ILE A 53 -15.01 -7.99 4.65
N ILE A 54 -14.32 -8.67 3.72
CA ILE A 54 -12.93 -8.36 3.37
C ILE A 54 -12.83 -7.06 2.57
N VAL A 55 -13.90 -6.65 1.89
CA VAL A 55 -13.96 -5.35 1.19
C VAL A 55 -13.82 -4.21 2.20
N ASP A 56 -14.53 -4.30 3.33
CA ASP A 56 -14.46 -3.29 4.38
C ASP A 56 -13.05 -3.21 4.98
N VAL A 57 -12.42 -4.36 5.21
CA VAL A 57 -11.03 -4.44 5.68
C VAL A 57 -10.07 -3.81 4.68
N ALA A 58 -10.24 -4.07 3.38
CA ALA A 58 -9.41 -3.49 2.33
C ALA A 58 -9.54 -1.96 2.29
N ILE A 59 -10.76 -1.43 2.34
CA ILE A 59 -11.02 0.01 2.37
C ILE A 59 -10.40 0.64 3.63
N PHE A 60 -10.64 0.04 4.80
CA PHE A 60 -10.11 0.55 6.06
C PHE A 60 -8.57 0.56 6.08
N TYR A 61 -7.95 -0.48 5.52
CA TYR A 61 -6.51 -0.57 5.38
C TYR A 61 -5.92 0.58 4.53
N VAL A 62 -6.58 0.94 3.42
CA VAL A 62 -6.16 2.09 2.59
C VAL A 62 -6.30 3.41 3.35
N LEU A 63 -7.41 3.61 4.06
CA LEU A 63 -7.64 4.82 4.85
C LEU A 63 -6.57 5.01 5.93
N ILE A 64 -6.22 3.93 6.64
CA ILE A 64 -5.12 3.95 7.61
C ILE A 64 -3.79 4.28 6.95
N SER A 65 -3.51 3.68 5.78
CA SER A 65 -2.26 3.96 5.05
C SER A 65 -2.11 5.43 4.66
N ILE A 66 -3.18 6.03 4.15
CA ILE A 66 -3.23 7.47 3.83
C ILE A 66 -3.04 8.31 5.09
N GLY A 67 -3.77 8.02 6.17
CA GLY A 67 -3.64 8.72 7.44
C GLY A 67 -2.24 8.62 8.05
N GLY A 68 -1.63 7.45 7.99
CA GLY A 68 -0.25 7.21 8.42
C GLY A 68 0.76 8.01 7.60
N ALA A 69 0.59 8.08 6.28
CA ALA A 69 1.43 8.91 5.42
C ALA A 69 1.34 10.39 5.80
N PHE A 70 0.13 10.92 6.05
CA PHE A 70 -0.06 12.29 6.52
C PHE A 70 0.57 12.55 7.89
N ALA A 71 0.47 11.59 8.82
CA ALA A 71 1.10 11.71 10.13
C ALA A 71 2.63 11.78 10.01
N ILE A 72 3.23 10.94 9.16
CA ILE A 72 4.68 10.92 8.94
C ILE A 72 5.13 12.22 8.27
N THR A 73 4.45 12.68 7.21
CA THR A 73 4.81 13.94 6.54
C THR A 73 4.68 15.13 7.46
N SER A 74 3.61 15.21 8.27
CA SER A 74 3.42 16.28 9.24
C SER A 74 4.46 16.26 10.37
N PHE A 75 4.99 15.09 10.73
CA PHE A 75 6.03 15.00 11.75
C PHE A 75 7.37 15.50 11.19
N LEU A 76 7.73 15.06 9.98
CA LEU A 76 8.95 15.49 9.30
C LEU A 76 8.97 16.99 9.02
N SER A 77 7.85 17.55 8.55
CA SER A 77 7.76 18.99 8.24
C SER A 77 7.84 19.91 9.47
N ARG A 78 7.69 19.36 10.68
CA ARG A 78 7.88 20.08 11.95
C ARG A 78 9.29 19.92 12.53
N SER A 79 10.02 18.90 12.09
CA SER A 79 11.40 18.67 12.56
C SER A 79 12.45 19.38 11.70
N ASP A 80 12.10 19.69 10.45
CA ASP A 80 12.83 20.63 9.59
C ASP A 80 12.59 22.08 10.02
#